data_AF-A0A2K0VZ65-F1
#
_entry.id   AF-A0A2K0VZ65-F1
#
_cell.length_a   1.000
_cell.length_b   1.000
_cell.length_c   1.000
_cell.angle_alpha   90.00
_cell.angle_beta   90.00
_cell.angle_gamma   90.00
#
_symmetry.space_group_name_H-M   'P 1'
#
loop_
_entity.id
_entity.type
_entity.pdbx_description
1 polymer ?
#
loop_
_entity_poly.entity_id
_entity_poly.type
_entity_poly.pdbx_seq_one_letter_code
_entity_poly.pdbx_strand_id
1 'polypeptide(L)'
;MCLLARTLLLNPELRSEIRAIDLSSSANWNTSLVNSDFWPPSIERVEPTQLRDLLREDIERYSATGAGTCFLLALMPKLRMVVLTDPQTHSKALTWILGGEMRTPQPGTADRPELVANFLGQLEEIHWSPSRTKLEDSGTCSTEYLLLLPSIKRLFLTPFAPTFTISHPVVPDFQSGLQSLTLDAGMIRPAFLHYSLSRCKALQYLDLDLTDCYDVNEEDLTVNLYDFGNILREFGQALVGLRLRFYDCEEYARGKIGSLQGLERLRHLSAPIFVLAGTVNDAVPLQEVLPESVETLEMDFVDVCRVANFDILVTMSAANDDRVIRFLDNNELPKLQEVIYGCYTDGKDDRITNFTKVEGWSVKNEAQLRHSFAREPYSRRLELVRGE
;
A
#
# COMPACT_ATOMS: atom_id res chain seq x y z
N MET A 1 24.60 8.43 8.84
CA MET A 1 24.19 9.40 7.80
C MET A 1 25.30 10.37 7.38
N CYS A 2 25.92 11.15 8.27
CA CYS A 2 26.97 12.12 7.90
C CYS A 2 28.19 11.49 7.21
N LEU A 3 28.64 10.32 7.69
CA LEU A 3 29.76 9.60 7.07
C LEU A 3 29.44 9.15 5.64
N LEU A 4 28.21 8.68 5.40
CA LEU A 4 27.74 8.33 4.06
C LEU A 4 27.75 9.57 3.15
N ALA A 5 27.17 10.68 3.61
CA ALA A 5 27.18 11.94 2.87
C ALA A 5 28.61 12.41 2.52
N ARG A 6 29.55 12.37 3.47
CA ARG A 6 30.97 12.67 3.24
C ARG A 6 31.60 11.73 2.20
N THR A 7 31.34 10.44 2.33
CA THR A 7 31.89 9.41 1.43
C THR A 7 31.39 9.63 0.02
N LEU A 8 30.09 9.85 -0.16
CA LEU A 8 29.51 10.18 -1.46
C LEU A 8 30.12 11.46 -2.02
N LEU A 9 30.28 12.50 -1.20
CA LEU A 9 30.88 13.76 -1.63
C LEU A 9 32.31 13.59 -2.17
N LEU A 10 33.10 12.74 -1.54
CA LEU A 10 34.49 12.49 -1.93
C LEU A 10 34.65 11.48 -3.07
N ASN A 11 33.61 10.69 -3.36
CA ASN A 11 33.68 9.60 -4.34
C ASN A 11 32.56 9.72 -5.40
N PRO A 12 32.75 10.52 -6.47
CA PRO A 12 31.77 10.70 -7.54
C PRO A 12 31.38 9.41 -8.27
N GLU A 13 32.32 8.46 -8.40
CA GLU A 13 32.05 7.16 -9.03
C GLU A 13 30.97 6.39 -8.26
N LEU A 14 31.13 6.30 -6.93
CA LEU A 14 30.17 5.66 -6.02
C LEU A 14 28.77 6.28 -6.12
N ARG A 15 28.67 7.61 -6.22
CA ARG A 15 27.38 8.32 -6.42
C ARG A 15 26.61 7.81 -7.65
N SER A 16 27.35 7.46 -8.69
CA SER A 16 26.80 7.02 -9.96
C SER A 16 26.48 5.52 -10.00
N GLU A 17 26.93 4.75 -9.01
CA GLU A 17 26.71 3.30 -8.93
C GLU A 17 25.52 2.94 -8.04
N ILE A 18 25.18 3.77 -7.06
CA ILE A 18 24.06 3.48 -6.14
C ILE A 18 22.74 3.49 -6.90
N ARG A 19 21.95 2.43 -6.67
CA ARG A 19 20.62 2.21 -7.28
C ARG A 19 19.50 2.07 -6.25
N ALA A 20 19.82 1.72 -5.02
CA ALA A 20 18.84 1.57 -3.95
C ALA A 20 19.41 2.12 -2.65
N ILE A 21 18.55 2.73 -1.83
CA ILE A 21 18.94 3.17 -0.49
C ILE A 21 17.74 3.09 0.46
N ASP A 22 18.03 2.61 1.68
CA ASP A 22 17.10 2.66 2.79
C ASP A 22 17.46 3.81 3.73
N LEU A 23 16.56 4.79 3.83
CA LEU A 23 16.68 5.96 4.70
C LEU A 23 15.69 5.90 5.86
N SER A 24 15.06 4.76 6.15
CA SER A 24 14.09 4.60 7.24
C SER A 24 14.65 4.97 8.63
N SER A 25 15.95 4.77 8.83
CA SER A 25 16.66 5.14 10.07
C SER A 25 17.13 6.60 10.12
N SER A 26 16.65 7.48 9.22
CA SER A 26 17.11 8.87 9.13
C SER A 26 16.81 9.73 10.37
N ALA A 27 15.97 9.27 11.30
CA ALA A 27 15.83 9.88 12.63
C ALA A 27 17.18 10.06 13.38
N ASN A 28 18.24 9.35 12.96
CA ASN A 28 19.60 9.47 13.47
C ASN A 28 20.40 10.69 12.96
N TRP A 29 19.79 11.61 12.22
CA TRP A 29 20.42 12.91 11.97
C TRP A 29 20.60 13.76 13.24
N ASN A 30 20.05 13.34 14.40
CA ASN A 30 20.08 13.99 15.74
C ASN A 30 21.46 14.39 16.32
N THR A 31 22.57 14.15 15.62
CA THR A 31 23.83 14.80 15.99
C THR A 31 23.85 16.21 15.40
N SER A 32 24.14 17.22 16.22
CA SER A 32 24.23 18.64 15.84
C SER A 32 25.15 18.84 14.63
N LEU A 33 24.56 18.72 13.45
CA LEU A 33 25.16 18.96 12.16
C LEU A 33 25.20 20.45 11.86
N VAL A 34 24.27 21.22 12.44
CA VAL A 34 24.21 22.68 12.34
C VAL A 34 25.50 23.34 12.85
N ASN A 35 26.24 22.69 13.76
CA ASN A 35 27.53 23.17 14.29
C ASN A 35 28.76 22.42 13.76
N SER A 36 28.60 21.52 12.77
CA SER A 36 29.73 20.81 12.18
C SER A 36 30.26 21.58 10.98
N ASP A 37 31.58 21.69 10.82
CA ASP A 37 32.27 22.25 9.62
C ASP A 37 31.87 21.59 8.29
N PHE A 38 30.96 20.62 8.32
CA PHE A 38 30.46 19.87 7.20
C PHE A 38 29.40 20.63 6.38
N TRP A 39 28.51 21.39 7.04
CA TRP A 39 27.53 22.28 6.42
C TRP A 39 28.02 23.70 6.69
N PRO A 40 28.05 24.70 5.78
CA PRO A 40 27.57 24.81 4.39
C PRO A 40 28.43 24.35 3.18
N PRO A 41 29.77 24.10 3.24
CA PRO A 41 30.60 23.86 2.04
C PRO A 41 30.17 22.66 1.19
N SER A 42 29.51 21.68 1.80
CA SER A 42 29.04 20.47 1.13
C SER A 42 27.84 20.72 0.20
N ILE A 43 27.00 21.72 0.51
CA ILE A 43 25.82 22.09 -0.29
C ILE A 43 26.24 22.74 -1.61
N GLU A 44 27.34 23.49 -1.59
CA GLU A 44 27.91 24.11 -2.80
C GLU A 44 28.36 23.11 -3.87
N ARG A 45 28.41 21.82 -3.52
CA ARG A 45 28.76 20.73 -4.44
C ARG A 45 27.55 20.01 -5.02
N VAL A 46 26.33 20.45 -4.70
CA VAL A 46 25.08 19.92 -5.24
C VAL A 46 24.70 20.68 -6.49
N GLU A 47 24.36 19.92 -7.52
CA GLU A 47 23.77 20.42 -8.76
C GLU A 47 22.40 19.78 -8.99
N PRO A 48 21.45 20.47 -9.64
CA PRO A 48 21.57 21.83 -10.17
C PRO A 48 21.48 22.92 -9.08
N THR A 49 21.96 24.13 -9.41
CA THR A 49 21.86 25.33 -8.55
C THR A 49 20.47 25.54 -7.93
N GLN A 50 19.39 25.27 -8.67
CA GLN A 50 18.02 25.38 -8.13
C GLN A 50 17.78 24.42 -6.95
N LEU A 51 18.22 23.16 -7.06
CA LEU A 51 18.13 22.19 -5.98
C LEU A 51 19.00 22.60 -4.79
N ARG A 52 20.19 23.14 -5.06
CA ARG A 52 21.08 23.71 -4.03
C ARG A 52 20.39 24.81 -3.22
N ASP A 53 19.71 25.74 -3.89
CA ASP A 53 19.02 26.85 -3.24
C ASP A 53 17.84 26.36 -2.38
N LEU A 54 17.07 25.38 -2.88
CA LEU A 54 16.00 24.74 -2.13
C LEU A 54 16.51 23.98 -0.89
N LEU A 55 17.61 23.25 -1.02
CA LEU A 55 18.25 22.58 0.12
C LEU A 55 18.72 23.58 1.19
N ARG A 56 19.24 24.74 0.77
CA ARG A 56 19.63 25.80 1.71
C ARG A 56 18.43 26.35 2.47
N GLU A 57 17.33 26.65 1.77
CA GLU A 57 16.07 27.11 2.38
C GLU A 57 15.52 26.09 3.40
N ASP A 58 15.53 24.79 3.04
CA ASP A 58 15.04 23.74 3.93
C ASP A 58 15.93 23.55 5.17
N ILE A 59 17.26 23.66 5.04
CA ILE A 59 18.19 23.62 6.19
C ILE A 59 17.94 24.76 7.16
N GLU A 60 17.74 25.98 6.65
CA GLU A 60 17.49 27.17 7.44
C GLU A 60 16.15 27.09 8.20
N ARG A 61 15.11 26.50 7.60
CA ARG A 61 13.76 26.41 8.18
C ARG A 61 13.52 25.23 9.09
N TYR A 62 13.97 24.03 8.71
CA TYR A 62 13.55 22.78 9.34
C TYR A 62 14.67 22.04 10.07
N SER A 63 15.82 22.72 10.25
CA SER A 63 17.09 22.21 10.79
C SER A 63 17.83 21.22 9.88
N ALA A 64 19.15 21.13 10.04
CA ALA A 64 20.02 20.28 9.21
C ALA A 64 19.68 18.77 9.26
N THR A 65 18.87 18.33 10.22
CA THR A 65 18.47 16.93 10.36
C THR A 65 17.43 16.51 9.33
N GLY A 66 16.49 17.39 8.98
CA GLY A 66 15.47 17.11 7.95
C GLY A 66 16.02 17.18 6.53
N ALA A 67 16.82 18.21 6.24
CA ALA A 67 17.42 18.42 4.92
C ALA A 67 18.53 17.42 4.55
N GLY A 68 19.05 16.68 5.52
CA GLY A 68 20.07 15.65 5.27
C GLY A 68 19.57 14.55 4.35
N THR A 69 18.30 14.15 4.46
CA THR A 69 17.67 13.16 3.57
C THR A 69 17.64 13.68 2.13
N CYS A 70 17.14 14.90 1.91
CA CYS A 70 17.11 15.53 0.58
C CYS A 70 18.52 15.70 -0.01
N PHE A 71 19.50 16.05 0.82
CA PHE A 71 20.90 16.16 0.41
C PHE A 71 21.47 14.82 -0.07
N LEU A 72 21.22 13.73 0.66
CA LEU A 72 21.67 12.40 0.23
C LEU A 72 21.04 12.01 -1.10
N LEU A 73 19.74 12.21 -1.26
CA LEU A 73 19.03 11.93 -2.52
C LEU A 73 19.63 12.73 -3.68
N ALA A 74 19.98 14.01 -3.47
CA ALA A 74 20.65 14.85 -4.46
C ALA A 74 22.02 14.29 -4.91
N LEU A 75 22.72 13.57 -4.02
CA LEU A 75 24.01 12.96 -4.33
C LEU A 75 23.91 11.64 -5.10
N MET A 76 22.71 11.08 -5.28
CA MET A 76 22.50 9.76 -5.92
C MET A 76 21.56 9.88 -7.13
N PRO A 77 21.96 10.54 -8.22
CA PRO A 77 21.07 10.89 -9.33
C PRO A 77 20.56 9.69 -10.16
N LYS A 78 21.15 8.50 -9.98
CA LYS A 78 20.77 7.27 -10.69
C LYS A 78 20.00 6.28 -9.80
N LEU A 79 19.45 6.76 -8.70
CA LEU A 79 18.64 5.96 -7.78
C LEU A 79 17.40 5.40 -8.50
N ARG A 80 17.08 4.13 -8.22
CA ARG A 80 15.90 3.42 -8.73
C ARG A 80 14.92 3.04 -7.63
N MET A 81 15.41 2.89 -6.39
CA MET A 81 14.58 2.53 -5.24
C MET A 81 14.99 3.33 -4.00
N VAL A 82 14.00 3.82 -3.26
CA VAL A 82 14.22 4.55 -2.01
C VAL A 82 13.20 4.13 -0.95
N VAL A 83 13.67 3.97 0.29
CA VAL A 83 12.80 3.84 1.47
C VAL A 83 12.94 5.10 2.32
N LEU A 84 11.83 5.75 2.64
CA LEU A 84 11.75 7.01 3.38
C LEU A 84 10.84 6.82 4.60
N THR A 85 11.34 7.07 5.80
CA THR A 85 10.52 7.12 7.02
C THR A 85 10.63 8.52 7.63
N ASP A 86 9.49 9.09 7.97
CA ASP A 86 9.31 10.48 8.36
C ASP A 86 9.92 11.51 7.39
N PRO A 87 9.66 11.40 6.07
CA PRO A 87 10.07 12.47 5.18
C PRO A 87 9.33 13.75 5.59
N GLN A 88 10.07 14.83 5.82
CA GLN A 88 9.47 16.15 6.07
C GLN A 88 8.70 16.57 4.81
N THR A 89 7.40 16.29 4.77
CA THR A 89 6.51 16.51 3.61
C THR A 89 6.52 17.97 3.14
N HIS A 90 6.83 18.91 4.04
CA HIS A 90 6.96 20.34 3.75
C HIS A 90 8.29 20.76 3.10
N SER A 91 9.26 19.85 2.91
CA SER A 91 10.53 20.16 2.25
C SER A 91 10.32 20.45 0.77
N LYS A 92 10.61 21.68 0.35
CA LYS A 92 10.53 22.03 -1.08
C LYS A 92 11.58 21.29 -1.89
N ALA A 93 12.75 21.02 -1.31
CA ALA A 93 13.76 20.21 -1.96
C ALA A 93 13.26 18.79 -2.20
N LEU A 94 12.55 18.18 -1.24
CA LEU A 94 11.98 16.84 -1.41
C LEU A 94 10.94 16.82 -2.53
N THR A 95 10.03 17.80 -2.56
CA THR A 95 9.04 17.98 -3.65
C THR A 95 9.73 18.07 -5.01
N TRP A 96 10.83 18.84 -5.09
CA TRP A 96 11.59 19.00 -6.34
C TRP A 96 12.36 17.74 -6.74
N ILE A 97 12.85 16.97 -5.77
CA ILE A 97 13.61 15.75 -6.00
C ILE A 97 12.70 14.63 -6.50
N LEU A 98 11.56 14.42 -5.84
CA LEU A 98 10.72 13.24 -6.04
C LEU A 98 9.57 13.45 -7.03
N GLY A 99 9.13 14.68 -7.30
CA GLY A 99 7.93 14.94 -8.09
C GLY A 99 6.83 15.62 -7.29
N GLY A 100 6.63 16.92 -7.51
CA GLY A 100 5.46 17.63 -7.00
C GLY A 100 5.29 19.04 -7.56
N GLU A 101 4.22 19.71 -7.13
CA GLU A 101 3.88 21.07 -7.57
C GLU A 101 4.98 22.05 -7.15
N MET A 102 5.61 22.68 -8.15
CA MET A 102 6.52 23.79 -7.92
C MET A 102 5.91 25.05 -8.49
N ARG A 103 5.36 25.89 -7.61
CA ARG A 103 5.07 27.28 -7.97
C ARG A 103 6.38 28.02 -8.14
N THR A 104 6.96 27.99 -9.32
CA THR A 104 7.95 29.00 -9.68
C THR A 104 7.18 30.29 -9.99
N PRO A 105 7.31 31.37 -9.20
CA PRO A 105 6.78 32.66 -9.60
C PRO A 105 7.63 33.17 -10.76
N GLN A 106 7.30 32.79 -11.98
CA GLN A 106 7.80 33.49 -13.16
C GLN A 106 6.89 34.71 -13.40
N PRO A 107 7.41 35.94 -13.31
CA PRO A 107 6.63 37.12 -13.66
C PRO A 107 6.18 37.02 -15.11
N GLY A 108 4.87 37.06 -15.36
CA GLY A 108 4.30 37.12 -16.71
C GLY A 108 3.94 35.79 -17.38
N THR A 109 3.93 34.66 -16.67
CA THR A 109 3.52 33.35 -17.24
C THR A 109 2.29 32.79 -16.55
N ALA A 110 1.16 33.50 -16.62
CA ALA A 110 -0.12 33.04 -16.07
C ALA A 110 -0.68 31.78 -16.78
N ASP A 111 -0.19 31.46 -17.98
CA ASP A 111 -0.73 30.40 -18.86
C ASP A 111 0.23 29.21 -19.10
N ARG A 112 1.31 29.05 -18.33
CA ARG A 112 2.22 27.89 -18.51
C ARG A 112 1.84 26.75 -17.57
N PRO A 113 1.78 25.49 -18.06
CA PRO A 113 1.55 24.34 -17.19
C PRO A 113 2.67 24.25 -16.14
N GLU A 114 2.27 23.97 -14.89
CA GLU A 114 3.18 23.82 -13.77
C GLU A 114 4.20 22.71 -14.08
N LEU A 115 5.50 23.02 -13.95
CA LEU A 115 6.56 22.04 -14.14
C LEU A 115 6.58 21.11 -12.93
N VAL A 116 6.19 19.85 -13.10
CA VAL A 116 6.46 18.81 -12.11
C VAL A 116 7.97 18.56 -12.10
N ALA A 117 8.64 19.00 -11.03
CA ALA A 117 10.06 18.80 -10.87
C ALA A 117 10.35 17.36 -10.46
N ASN A 118 11.21 16.66 -11.20
CA ASN A 118 11.60 15.28 -10.89
C ASN A 118 13.11 15.10 -11.14
N PHE A 119 13.92 15.42 -10.15
CA PHE A 119 15.37 15.24 -10.21
C PHE A 119 15.73 13.76 -10.40
N LEU A 120 15.06 12.88 -9.66
CA LEU A 120 15.27 11.44 -9.70
C LEU A 120 14.36 10.79 -10.76
N GLY A 121 14.44 11.28 -12.00
CA GLY A 121 13.60 10.80 -13.11
C GLY A 121 13.79 9.32 -13.51
N GLN A 122 14.74 8.61 -12.90
CA GLN A 122 14.97 7.17 -13.07
C GLN A 122 14.44 6.35 -11.89
N LEU A 123 13.85 7.00 -10.89
CA LEU A 123 13.27 6.33 -9.73
C LEU A 123 12.08 5.50 -10.18
N GLU A 124 12.10 4.22 -9.82
CA GLU A 124 11.08 3.23 -10.18
C GLU A 124 10.27 2.76 -8.97
N GLU A 125 10.82 2.88 -7.76
CA GLU A 125 10.22 2.37 -6.53
C GLU A 125 10.41 3.31 -5.34
N ILE A 126 9.32 3.56 -4.62
CA ILE A 126 9.32 4.38 -3.41
C ILE A 126 8.56 3.64 -2.31
N HIS A 127 9.19 3.52 -1.15
CA HIS A 127 8.54 3.16 0.10
C HIS A 127 8.50 4.41 0.97
N TRP A 128 7.31 4.85 1.36
CA TRP A 128 7.09 6.11 2.04
C TRP A 128 6.28 5.89 3.31
N SER A 129 6.87 6.28 4.45
CA SER A 129 6.28 6.11 5.77
C SER A 129 6.26 7.41 6.57
N PRO A 130 5.19 8.21 6.55
CA PRO A 130 5.13 9.47 7.28
C PRO A 130 4.96 9.23 8.80
N SER A 131 5.63 10.01 9.66
CA SER A 131 5.54 9.80 11.12
C SER A 131 4.23 10.26 11.76
N ARG A 132 3.47 11.15 11.10
CA ARG A 132 2.20 11.70 11.60
C ARG A 132 1.27 12.07 10.45
N THR A 133 0.02 11.68 10.58
CA THR A 133 -1.15 12.14 9.79
C THR A 133 -1.48 13.59 10.12
N LYS A 134 -0.54 14.52 9.93
CA LYS A 134 -0.89 15.95 9.89
C LYS A 134 -1.40 16.24 8.48
N LEU A 135 -2.52 16.98 8.41
CA LEU A 135 -3.17 17.40 7.16
C LEU A 135 -2.11 17.76 6.11
N GLU A 136 -2.21 17.19 4.90
CA GLU A 136 -1.39 17.64 3.78
C GLU A 136 -1.70 19.12 3.52
N ASP A 137 -0.75 20.01 3.86
CA ASP A 137 -0.84 21.42 3.47
C ASP A 137 -0.66 21.50 1.94
N SER A 138 -1.51 22.29 1.29
CA SER A 138 -1.42 22.58 -0.15
C SER A 138 -0.05 23.20 -0.48
N GLY A 139 0.78 22.50 -1.26
CA GLY A 139 2.13 22.93 -1.65
C GLY A 139 3.29 22.02 -1.19
N THR A 140 2.97 20.81 -0.70
CA THR A 140 3.94 19.79 -0.25
C THR A 140 4.10 18.66 -1.26
N CYS A 141 5.08 17.77 -1.07
CA CYS A 141 5.22 16.54 -1.88
C CYS A 141 4.00 15.65 -1.63
N SER A 142 2.90 15.90 -2.37
CA SER A 142 1.68 15.12 -2.23
C SER A 142 1.85 13.75 -2.85
N THR A 143 1.39 12.74 -2.13
CA THR A 143 1.34 11.35 -2.58
C THR A 143 0.59 11.21 -3.92
N GLU A 144 -0.31 12.13 -4.24
CA GLU A 144 -1.01 12.21 -5.53
C GLU A 144 -0.06 12.38 -6.72
N TYR A 145 1.00 13.17 -6.60
CA TYR A 145 1.97 13.36 -7.69
C TYR A 145 2.76 12.09 -7.94
N LEU A 146 3.16 11.38 -6.89
CA LEU A 146 3.92 10.13 -7.00
C LEU A 146 3.15 9.05 -7.77
N LEU A 147 1.82 9.00 -7.61
CA LEU A 147 0.95 8.10 -8.37
C LEU A 147 1.00 8.36 -9.89
N LEU A 148 1.28 9.59 -10.30
CA LEU A 148 1.18 10.05 -11.69
C LEU A 148 2.53 10.09 -12.42
N LEU A 149 3.64 9.95 -11.70
CA LEU A 149 4.97 10.01 -12.31
C LEU A 149 5.20 8.82 -13.26
N PRO A 150 5.58 9.06 -14.53
CA PRO A 150 5.77 7.98 -15.50
C PRO A 150 6.90 7.00 -15.17
N SER A 151 7.90 7.40 -14.39
CA SER A 151 9.04 6.56 -14.02
C SER A 151 8.71 5.58 -12.90
N ILE A 152 7.77 5.94 -12.02
CA ILE A 152 7.44 5.15 -10.83
C ILE A 152 6.58 3.96 -11.22
N LYS A 153 7.07 2.77 -10.91
CA LYS A 153 6.42 1.48 -11.18
C LYS A 153 5.84 0.86 -9.91
N ARG A 154 6.44 1.12 -8.75
CA ARG A 154 6.02 0.55 -7.46
C ARG A 154 5.97 1.63 -6.39
N LEU A 155 4.85 1.71 -5.68
CA LEU A 155 4.66 2.66 -4.59
C LEU A 155 4.10 1.94 -3.37
N PHE A 156 4.77 2.12 -2.23
CA PHE A 156 4.35 1.59 -0.93
C PHE A 156 4.17 2.78 0.02
N LEU A 157 2.96 2.96 0.55
CA LEU A 157 2.62 4.03 1.49
C LEU A 157 2.16 3.42 2.82
N THR A 158 2.87 3.70 3.93
CA THR A 158 2.59 3.09 5.25
C THR A 158 3.12 3.91 6.44
N PRO A 159 2.30 4.43 7.38
CA PRO A 159 0.85 4.51 7.35
C PRO A 159 0.36 5.57 6.36
N PHE A 160 -0.83 5.37 5.77
CA PHE A 160 -1.37 6.29 4.77
C PHE A 160 -2.84 6.66 5.03
N ALA A 161 -3.09 7.86 5.56
CA ALA A 161 -4.43 8.42 5.66
C ALA A 161 -4.59 9.54 4.63
N PRO A 162 -5.24 9.32 3.48
CA PRO A 162 -5.45 10.37 2.51
C PRO A 162 -6.39 11.44 3.09
N THR A 163 -5.88 12.66 3.32
CA THR A 163 -6.73 13.81 3.61
C THR A 163 -7.34 14.31 2.31
N PHE A 164 -8.36 13.61 1.83
CA PHE A 164 -8.93 13.81 0.50
C PHE A 164 -9.77 15.11 0.45
N THR A 165 -9.11 16.23 0.20
CA THR A 165 -9.70 17.32 -0.58
C THR A 165 -9.17 17.15 -1.99
N ILE A 166 -10.02 16.70 -2.93
CA ILE A 166 -9.71 16.70 -4.36
C ILE A 166 -9.56 18.16 -4.79
N SER A 167 -8.39 18.74 -4.51
CA SER A 167 -7.85 19.82 -5.31
C SER A 167 -7.85 19.24 -6.71
N HIS A 168 -8.57 19.82 -7.67
CA HIS A 168 -8.42 19.40 -9.06
C HIS A 168 -7.03 19.87 -9.45
N PRO A 169 -5.96 19.05 -9.33
CA PRO A 169 -4.70 19.62 -9.68
C PRO A 169 -4.77 19.67 -11.20
N VAL A 170 -4.35 20.79 -11.77
CA VAL A 170 -4.08 20.89 -13.20
C VAL A 170 -2.83 20.04 -13.45
N VAL A 171 -2.89 18.74 -13.11
CA VAL A 171 -1.80 17.82 -13.35
C VAL A 171 -1.77 17.65 -14.86
N PRO A 172 -0.61 17.85 -15.51
CA PRO A 172 -0.47 17.48 -16.90
C PRO A 172 -0.98 16.05 -17.14
N ASP A 173 -1.43 15.75 -18.36
CA ASP A 173 -1.84 14.40 -18.78
C ASP A 173 -0.64 13.43 -18.80
N PHE A 174 -0.03 13.19 -17.64
CA PHE A 174 0.96 12.15 -17.46
C PHE A 174 0.25 10.81 -17.48
N GLN A 175 0.72 9.92 -18.35
CA GLN A 175 0.40 8.51 -18.27
C GLN A 175 1.21 7.93 -17.12
N SER A 176 0.54 7.60 -16.02
CA SER A 176 1.15 6.93 -14.88
C SER A 176 1.82 5.62 -15.33
N GLY A 177 3.06 5.42 -14.90
CA GLY A 177 3.81 4.17 -15.10
C GLY A 177 3.56 3.13 -14.01
N LEU A 178 2.67 3.41 -13.05
CA LEU A 178 2.50 2.63 -11.84
C LEU A 178 1.91 1.24 -12.15
N GLN A 179 2.60 0.20 -11.69
CA GLN A 179 2.23 -1.21 -11.87
C GLN A 179 1.86 -1.88 -10.55
N SER A 180 2.41 -1.41 -9.42
CA SER A 180 2.11 -1.92 -8.08
C SER A 180 1.86 -0.80 -7.10
N LEU A 181 0.78 -0.89 -6.34
CA LEU A 181 0.42 0.05 -5.29
C LEU A 181 0.08 -0.72 -4.02
N THR A 182 0.81 -0.42 -2.94
CA THR A 182 0.52 -0.92 -1.59
C THR A 182 0.18 0.26 -0.70
N LEU A 183 -1.01 0.22 -0.12
CA LEU A 183 -1.52 1.19 0.83
C LEU A 183 -1.78 0.42 2.12
N ASP A 184 -0.99 0.73 3.14
CA ASP A 184 -0.96 -0.03 4.37
C ASP A 184 -1.16 0.92 5.55
N ALA A 185 -1.75 0.40 6.64
CA ALA A 185 -1.96 1.18 7.86
C ALA A 185 -2.69 2.53 7.57
N GLY A 186 -3.84 2.47 6.90
CA GLY A 186 -4.49 3.64 6.30
C GLY A 186 -6.01 3.57 6.16
N MET A 187 -6.71 4.68 6.41
CA MET A 187 -8.16 4.78 6.20
C MET A 187 -8.48 5.11 4.73
N ILE A 188 -8.51 4.09 3.89
CA ILE A 188 -8.71 4.22 2.45
C ILE A 188 -10.21 4.40 2.15
N ARG A 189 -10.58 5.54 1.57
CA ARG A 189 -11.95 5.82 1.14
C ARG A 189 -12.19 5.38 -0.31
N PRO A 190 -13.43 5.04 -0.72
CA PRO A 190 -13.76 4.72 -2.10
C PRO A 190 -13.32 5.81 -3.09
N ALA A 191 -13.45 7.09 -2.74
CA ALA A 191 -13.04 8.20 -3.59
C ALA A 191 -11.54 8.17 -3.95
N PHE A 192 -10.68 7.80 -3.00
CA PHE A 192 -9.23 7.67 -3.24
C PHE A 192 -8.94 6.50 -4.19
N LEU A 193 -9.60 5.35 -3.96
CA LEU A 193 -9.46 4.18 -4.84
C LEU A 193 -9.90 4.50 -6.27
N HIS A 194 -11.05 5.18 -6.41
CA HIS A 194 -11.56 5.65 -7.70
C HIS A 194 -10.53 6.53 -8.41
N TYR A 195 -10.00 7.55 -7.72
CA TYR A 195 -8.97 8.42 -8.28
C TYR A 195 -7.75 7.61 -8.74
N SER A 196 -7.20 6.77 -7.87
CA SER A 196 -5.99 5.99 -8.14
C SER A 196 -6.15 5.09 -9.36
N LEU A 197 -7.22 4.29 -9.43
CA LEU A 197 -7.47 3.39 -10.57
C LEU A 197 -7.91 4.14 -11.84
N SER A 198 -8.56 5.30 -11.70
CA SER A 198 -8.92 6.13 -12.85
C SER A 198 -7.70 6.68 -13.57
N ARG A 199 -6.60 6.94 -12.84
CA ARG A 199 -5.36 7.52 -13.37
C ARG A 199 -4.27 6.49 -13.66
N CYS A 200 -4.16 5.43 -12.86
CA CYS A 200 -3.12 4.41 -12.97
C CYS A 200 -3.60 3.23 -13.82
N LYS A 201 -3.83 3.46 -15.13
CA LYS A 201 -4.40 2.45 -16.05
C LYS A 201 -3.52 1.21 -16.25
N ALA A 202 -2.22 1.30 -15.93
CA ALA A 202 -1.28 0.19 -16.02
C ALA A 202 -1.14 -0.61 -14.71
N LEU A 203 -1.93 -0.30 -13.68
CA LEU A 203 -1.82 -0.93 -12.37
C LEU A 203 -2.20 -2.41 -12.45
N GLN A 204 -1.27 -3.28 -12.06
CA GLN A 204 -1.42 -4.74 -12.09
C GLN A 204 -1.56 -5.34 -10.69
N TYR A 205 -0.97 -4.72 -9.67
CA TYR A 205 -0.98 -5.22 -8.31
C TYR A 205 -1.48 -4.13 -7.37
N LEU A 206 -2.50 -4.47 -6.58
CA LEU A 206 -3.10 -3.59 -5.61
C LEU A 206 -3.21 -4.31 -4.27
N ASP A 207 -2.55 -3.76 -3.24
CA ASP A 207 -2.63 -4.23 -1.85
C ASP A 207 -3.19 -3.09 -1.00
N LEU A 208 -4.37 -3.32 -0.44
CA LEU A 208 -5.10 -2.37 0.39
C LEU A 208 -5.25 -2.95 1.79
N ASP A 209 -4.70 -2.25 2.77
CA ASP A 209 -5.18 -2.36 4.14
C ASP A 209 -6.39 -1.45 4.31
N LEU A 210 -7.56 -2.06 4.57
CA LEU A 210 -8.81 -1.33 4.78
C LEU A 210 -9.08 -1.10 6.27
N THR A 211 -8.12 -1.44 7.13
CA THR A 211 -8.19 -1.31 8.58
C THR A 211 -6.94 -0.61 9.11
N ASP A 212 -7.08 0.63 9.54
CA ASP A 212 -6.19 1.15 10.57
C ASP A 212 -6.89 2.28 11.34
N CYS A 213 -7.33 1.92 12.54
CA CYS A 213 -8.22 2.71 13.38
C CYS A 213 -7.55 3.11 14.69
N TYR A 214 -6.25 3.38 14.71
CA TYR A 214 -5.66 4.05 15.86
C TYR A 214 -6.01 5.55 15.78
N ASP A 215 -6.94 6.01 16.65
CA ASP A 215 -7.34 7.41 16.95
C ASP A 215 -8.55 8.08 16.27
N VAL A 216 -9.46 7.36 15.59
CA VAL A 216 -10.71 7.98 15.05
C VAL A 216 -11.97 7.45 15.73
N ASN A 217 -12.93 8.34 16.03
CA ASN A 217 -14.23 8.00 16.59
C ASN A 217 -14.93 6.93 15.72
N GLU A 218 -15.40 5.86 16.38
CA GLU A 218 -15.89 4.63 15.74
C GLU A 218 -17.07 4.80 14.76
N GLU A 219 -17.82 5.89 14.88
CA GLU A 219 -19.05 6.11 14.12
C GLU A 219 -18.81 6.44 12.62
N ASP A 220 -17.60 6.82 12.22
CA ASP A 220 -17.24 7.15 10.82
C ASP A 220 -16.32 6.11 10.15
N LEU A 221 -16.07 4.97 10.80
CA LEU A 221 -15.09 3.95 10.35
C LEU A 221 -15.64 2.93 9.35
N THR A 222 -16.94 2.96 9.04
CA THR A 222 -17.54 1.89 8.24
C THR A 222 -17.17 1.99 6.76
N VAL A 223 -16.41 1.02 6.26
CA VAL A 223 -16.03 0.87 4.85
C VAL A 223 -17.20 0.27 4.05
N ASN A 224 -17.69 1.00 3.05
CA ASN A 224 -18.70 0.46 2.12
C ASN A 224 -18.04 -0.44 1.07
N LEU A 225 -18.06 -1.76 1.30
CA LEU A 225 -17.44 -2.74 0.41
C LEU A 225 -18.07 -2.75 -1.00
N TYR A 226 -19.36 -2.43 -1.11
CA TYR A 226 -20.05 -2.43 -2.40
C TYR A 226 -19.51 -1.35 -3.34
N ASP A 227 -19.19 -0.16 -2.80
CA ASP A 227 -18.60 0.94 -3.57
C ASP A 227 -17.19 0.58 -4.04
N PHE A 228 -16.39 -0.05 -3.18
CA PHE A 228 -15.08 -0.60 -3.54
C PHE A 228 -15.20 -1.58 -4.71
N GLY A 229 -16.14 -2.51 -4.63
CA GLY A 229 -16.39 -3.47 -5.72
C GLY A 229 -16.81 -2.81 -7.03
N ASN A 230 -17.67 -1.79 -6.99
CA ASN A 230 -18.06 -1.03 -8.19
C ASN A 230 -16.85 -0.39 -8.85
N ILE A 231 -16.01 0.27 -8.06
CA ILE A 231 -14.81 0.94 -8.55
C ILE A 231 -13.81 -0.06 -9.14
N LEU A 232 -13.61 -1.20 -8.48
CA LEU A 232 -12.75 -2.27 -8.98
C LEU A 232 -13.24 -2.78 -10.34
N ARG A 233 -14.54 -3.08 -10.47
CA ARG A 233 -15.13 -3.51 -11.76
C ARG A 233 -14.98 -2.46 -12.86
N GLU A 234 -15.11 -1.17 -12.53
CA GLU A 234 -15.10 -0.08 -13.50
C GLU A 234 -13.68 0.36 -13.91
N PHE A 235 -12.69 0.24 -13.02
CA PHE A 235 -11.35 0.80 -13.27
C PHE A 235 -10.19 -0.19 -13.08
N GLY A 236 -10.45 -1.38 -12.52
CA GLY A 236 -9.45 -2.37 -12.14
C GLY A 236 -9.17 -3.44 -13.19
N GLN A 237 -9.59 -3.29 -14.45
CA GLN A 237 -9.51 -4.38 -15.45
C GLN A 237 -8.07 -4.81 -15.80
N ALA A 238 -7.07 -3.98 -15.48
CA ALA A 238 -5.66 -4.30 -15.65
C ALA A 238 -5.07 -5.13 -14.50
N LEU A 239 -5.79 -5.27 -13.37
CA LEU A 239 -5.32 -5.95 -12.18
C LEU A 239 -5.10 -7.45 -12.45
N VAL A 240 -3.93 -7.91 -12.03
CA VAL A 240 -3.50 -9.31 -12.01
C VAL A 240 -3.52 -9.84 -10.57
N GLY A 241 -3.17 -9.00 -9.59
CA GLY A 241 -3.22 -9.30 -8.17
C GLY A 241 -4.00 -8.26 -7.38
N LEU A 242 -4.93 -8.71 -6.54
CA LEU A 242 -5.68 -7.88 -5.61
C LEU A 242 -5.59 -8.47 -4.21
N ARG A 243 -5.14 -7.67 -3.26
CA ARG A 243 -5.13 -8.00 -1.83
C ARG A 243 -5.91 -6.97 -1.05
N LEU A 244 -6.90 -7.42 -0.28
CA LEU A 244 -7.73 -6.62 0.60
C LEU A 244 -7.55 -7.15 2.02
N ARG A 245 -6.92 -6.38 2.89
CA ARG A 245 -6.66 -6.77 4.28
C ARG A 245 -7.65 -6.07 5.20
N PHE A 246 -8.11 -6.82 6.20
CA PHE A 246 -8.85 -6.34 7.36
C PHE A 246 -8.24 -6.99 8.60
N TYR A 247 -7.58 -6.22 9.45
CA TYR A 247 -6.90 -6.67 10.66
C TYR A 247 -7.78 -6.63 11.90
N ASP A 248 -8.76 -5.73 11.96
CA ASP A 248 -9.45 -5.44 13.22
C ASP A 248 -10.79 -6.16 13.37
N CYS A 249 -11.77 -5.88 12.50
CA CYS A 249 -13.14 -6.37 12.72
C CYS A 249 -14.01 -6.33 11.46
N GLU A 250 -14.86 -7.35 11.31
CA GLU A 250 -15.95 -7.39 10.34
C GLU A 250 -16.96 -6.23 10.51
N GLU A 251 -17.18 -5.73 11.74
CA GLU A 251 -18.13 -4.64 12.04
C GLU A 251 -17.79 -3.31 11.35
N TYR A 252 -16.52 -3.12 10.96
CA TYR A 252 -16.08 -1.95 10.20
C TYR A 252 -16.39 -2.06 8.71
N ALA A 253 -16.94 -3.19 8.25
CA ALA A 253 -17.37 -3.35 6.87
C ALA A 253 -18.89 -3.29 6.76
N ARG A 254 -19.38 -2.47 5.82
CA ARG A 254 -20.78 -2.47 5.41
C ARG A 254 -20.96 -3.29 4.15
N GLY A 255 -21.75 -4.35 4.26
CA GLY A 255 -22.13 -5.20 3.14
C GLY A 255 -20.99 -6.11 2.69
N LYS A 256 -20.90 -6.35 1.38
CA LYS A 256 -19.93 -7.22 0.73
C LYS A 256 -19.45 -6.57 -0.57
N ILE A 257 -18.31 -7.03 -1.09
CA ILE A 257 -17.69 -6.44 -2.28
C ILE A 257 -18.53 -6.62 -3.56
N GLY A 258 -19.41 -7.62 -3.57
CA GLY A 258 -20.21 -7.98 -4.73
C GLY A 258 -19.38 -8.63 -5.84
N SER A 259 -20.01 -8.91 -6.97
CA SER A 259 -19.39 -9.68 -8.04
C SER A 259 -18.13 -9.01 -8.59
N LEU A 260 -17.00 -9.72 -8.65
CA LEU A 260 -15.77 -9.26 -9.29
C LEU A 260 -15.66 -9.74 -10.75
N GLN A 261 -16.77 -10.24 -11.30
CA GLN A 261 -16.90 -10.56 -12.72
C GLN A 261 -16.57 -9.32 -13.56
N GLY A 262 -15.81 -9.51 -14.65
CA GLY A 262 -15.25 -8.42 -15.47
C GLY A 262 -13.78 -8.08 -15.16
N LEU A 263 -13.22 -8.55 -14.03
CA LEU A 263 -11.78 -8.51 -13.78
C LEU A 263 -11.05 -9.68 -14.47
N GLU A 264 -11.15 -9.77 -15.79
CA GLU A 264 -10.71 -10.93 -16.59
C GLU A 264 -9.21 -11.25 -16.52
N ARG A 265 -8.40 -10.31 -16.04
CA ARG A 265 -6.95 -10.47 -15.85
C ARG A 265 -6.56 -10.88 -14.44
N LEU A 266 -7.50 -10.85 -13.50
CA LEU A 266 -7.24 -11.12 -12.09
C LEU A 266 -6.94 -12.60 -11.92
N ARG A 267 -5.72 -12.90 -11.47
CA ARG A 267 -5.23 -14.28 -11.23
C ARG A 267 -5.05 -14.55 -9.75
N HIS A 268 -4.66 -13.53 -8.99
CA HIS A 268 -4.37 -13.66 -7.57
C HIS A 268 -5.32 -12.77 -6.77
N LEU A 269 -6.13 -13.38 -5.91
CA LEU A 269 -7.05 -12.67 -5.04
C LEU A 269 -6.78 -13.08 -3.58
N SER A 270 -6.58 -12.11 -2.71
CA SER A 270 -6.43 -12.31 -1.27
C SER A 270 -7.41 -11.37 -0.56
N ALA A 271 -8.37 -11.92 0.17
CA ALA A 271 -9.35 -11.14 0.92
C ALA A 271 -10.02 -11.99 2.01
N PRO A 272 -10.39 -11.41 3.16
CA PRO A 272 -11.20 -12.10 4.14
C PRO A 272 -12.49 -12.67 3.56
N ILE A 273 -12.92 -13.83 4.04
CA ILE A 273 -14.09 -14.51 3.50
C ILE A 273 -15.37 -13.66 3.58
N PHE A 274 -15.54 -12.86 4.64
CA PHE A 274 -16.70 -11.97 4.80
C PHE A 274 -16.71 -10.84 3.76
N VAL A 275 -15.55 -10.36 3.31
CA VAL A 275 -15.44 -9.31 2.28
C VAL A 275 -15.99 -9.83 0.95
N LEU A 276 -15.60 -11.05 0.60
CA LEU A 276 -15.99 -11.70 -0.65
C LEU A 276 -17.45 -12.14 -0.57
N ALA A 277 -17.76 -12.96 0.42
CA ALA A 277 -18.95 -13.78 0.43
C ALA A 277 -20.02 -13.25 1.40
N GLY A 278 -19.75 -12.21 2.18
CA GLY A 278 -20.65 -11.70 3.21
C GLY A 278 -20.64 -12.53 4.49
N THR A 279 -21.39 -12.04 5.48
CA THR A 279 -21.56 -12.64 6.80
C THR A 279 -22.42 -13.91 6.71
N VAL A 280 -22.54 -14.69 7.78
CA VAL A 280 -23.39 -15.90 7.78
C VAL A 280 -24.86 -15.59 7.43
N ASN A 281 -25.35 -14.38 7.77
CA ASN A 281 -26.76 -14.00 7.60
C ASN A 281 -27.09 -13.53 6.17
N ASP A 282 -26.09 -13.07 5.41
CA ASP A 282 -26.27 -12.51 4.07
C ASP A 282 -25.31 -13.11 3.04
N ALA A 283 -24.83 -14.33 3.36
CA ALA A 283 -23.86 -15.08 2.58
C ALA A 283 -24.32 -15.27 1.12
N VAL A 284 -23.41 -14.99 0.18
CA VAL A 284 -23.53 -15.41 -1.22
C VAL A 284 -22.53 -16.52 -1.53
N PRO A 285 -22.82 -17.39 -2.51
CA PRO A 285 -21.85 -18.36 -3.02
C PRO A 285 -20.59 -17.66 -3.57
N LEU A 286 -19.41 -18.22 -3.28
CA LEU A 286 -18.13 -17.67 -3.75
C LEU A 286 -18.05 -17.60 -5.30
N GLN A 287 -18.69 -18.54 -6.00
CA GLN A 287 -18.78 -18.56 -7.46
C GLN A 287 -19.51 -17.34 -8.07
N GLU A 288 -20.46 -16.72 -7.34
CA GLU A 288 -21.12 -15.49 -7.80
C GLU A 288 -20.22 -14.25 -7.69
N VAL A 289 -19.17 -14.36 -6.87
CA VAL A 289 -18.26 -13.28 -6.54
C VAL A 289 -16.99 -13.35 -7.39
N LEU A 290 -16.39 -14.53 -7.51
CA LEU A 290 -15.06 -14.71 -8.08
C LEU A 290 -15.09 -14.75 -9.62
N PRO A 291 -14.17 -14.05 -10.31
CA PRO A 291 -14.06 -14.15 -11.75
C PRO A 291 -13.42 -15.49 -12.17
N GLU A 292 -13.78 -15.99 -13.36
CA GLU A 292 -13.27 -17.26 -13.91
C GLU A 292 -11.76 -17.28 -14.14
N SER A 293 -11.11 -16.12 -14.14
CA SER A 293 -9.67 -15.95 -14.36
C SER A 293 -8.81 -16.28 -13.14
N VAL A 294 -9.39 -16.39 -11.94
CA VAL A 294 -8.63 -16.59 -10.70
C VAL A 294 -7.92 -17.93 -10.72
N GLU A 295 -6.61 -17.89 -10.44
CA GLU A 295 -5.71 -19.04 -10.36
C GLU A 295 -5.37 -19.35 -8.89
N THR A 296 -5.22 -18.32 -8.06
CA THR A 296 -4.92 -18.45 -6.62
C THR A 296 -5.86 -17.60 -5.77
N LEU A 297 -6.44 -18.20 -4.73
CA LEU A 297 -7.35 -17.53 -3.80
C LEU A 297 -6.85 -17.66 -2.37
N GLU A 298 -6.57 -16.56 -1.69
CA GLU A 298 -6.30 -16.51 -0.25
C GLU A 298 -7.51 -15.92 0.48
N MET A 299 -8.01 -16.66 1.47
CA MET A 299 -9.16 -16.28 2.29
C MET A 299 -8.76 -16.31 3.75
N ASP A 300 -8.56 -15.13 4.33
CA ASP A 300 -8.25 -14.99 5.75
C ASP A 300 -9.54 -15.05 6.60
N PHE A 301 -9.42 -15.62 7.80
CA PHE A 301 -10.44 -15.51 8.83
C PHE A 301 -10.09 -14.31 9.72
N VAL A 302 -11.06 -13.41 9.90
CA VAL A 302 -10.91 -12.19 10.71
C VAL A 302 -11.88 -12.29 11.87
N ASP A 303 -11.41 -11.92 13.06
CA ASP A 303 -12.20 -11.97 14.28
C ASP A 303 -13.28 -10.88 14.32
N VAL A 304 -14.37 -11.15 15.04
CA VAL A 304 -15.36 -10.13 15.38
C VAL A 304 -14.94 -9.46 16.68
N CYS A 305 -14.46 -8.21 16.61
CA CYS A 305 -14.18 -7.42 17.81
C CYS A 305 -15.45 -7.22 18.67
N ARG A 306 -15.24 -7.17 19.99
CA ARG A 306 -16.14 -6.70 21.07
C ARG A 306 -17.03 -7.69 21.82
N VAL A 307 -17.49 -8.82 21.28
CA VAL A 307 -18.40 -9.68 22.08
C VAL A 307 -18.40 -11.18 21.72
N ALA A 308 -17.60 -11.63 20.75
CA ALA A 308 -17.64 -13.04 20.37
C ALA A 308 -16.96 -13.93 21.45
N ASN A 309 -17.75 -14.61 22.28
CA ASN A 309 -17.26 -15.75 23.06
C ASN A 309 -16.61 -16.77 22.11
N PHE A 310 -15.61 -17.52 22.56
CA PHE A 310 -14.91 -18.56 21.81
C PHE A 310 -15.88 -19.46 21.01
N ASP A 311 -17.00 -19.85 21.61
CA ASP A 311 -18.03 -20.69 20.95
C ASP A 311 -18.62 -20.04 19.68
N ILE A 312 -18.75 -18.72 19.65
CA ILE A 312 -19.24 -17.95 18.50
C ILE A 312 -18.20 -17.98 17.39
N LEU A 313 -16.91 -17.75 17.70
CA LEU A 313 -15.83 -17.83 16.71
C LEU A 313 -15.69 -19.24 16.12
N VAL A 314 -15.80 -20.28 16.96
CA VAL A 314 -15.82 -21.69 16.51
C VAL A 314 -16.99 -21.92 15.56
N THR A 315 -18.19 -21.44 15.90
CA THR A 315 -19.40 -21.63 15.08
C THR A 315 -19.31 -20.88 13.75
N MET A 316 -18.86 -19.63 13.75
CA MET A 316 -18.68 -18.83 12.53
C MET A 316 -17.61 -19.43 11.61
N SER A 317 -16.48 -19.86 12.21
CA SER A 317 -15.42 -20.57 11.48
C SER A 317 -15.96 -21.85 10.85
N ALA A 318 -16.76 -22.65 11.57
CA ALA A 318 -17.35 -23.88 11.03
C ALA A 318 -18.33 -23.61 9.86
N ALA A 319 -19.14 -22.56 9.98
CA ALA A 319 -20.02 -22.13 8.90
C ALA A 319 -19.21 -21.70 7.66
N ASN A 320 -18.06 -21.05 7.85
CA ASN A 320 -17.16 -20.68 6.76
C ASN A 320 -16.44 -21.90 6.16
N ASP A 321 -16.02 -22.88 6.98
CA ASP A 321 -15.46 -24.15 6.50
C ASP A 321 -16.43 -24.83 5.53
N ASP A 322 -17.70 -24.99 5.93
CA ASP A 322 -18.76 -25.59 5.11
C ASP A 322 -18.97 -24.85 3.78
N ARG A 323 -18.86 -23.51 3.79
CA ARG A 323 -19.00 -22.68 2.59
C ARG A 323 -17.83 -22.90 1.62
N VAL A 324 -16.61 -22.93 2.14
CA VAL A 324 -15.41 -23.16 1.33
C VAL A 324 -15.43 -24.57 0.76
N ILE A 325 -15.77 -25.59 1.57
CA ILE A 325 -15.89 -26.98 1.10
C ILE A 325 -16.88 -27.10 -0.05
N ARG A 326 -18.11 -26.57 0.09
CA ARG A 326 -19.11 -26.59 -1.00
C ARG A 326 -18.63 -25.89 -2.27
N PHE A 327 -17.94 -24.77 -2.11
CA PHE A 327 -17.36 -24.04 -3.23
C PHE A 327 -16.31 -24.88 -3.99
N LEU A 328 -15.43 -25.57 -3.26
CA LEU A 328 -14.42 -26.43 -3.86
C LEU A 328 -15.04 -27.68 -4.53
N ASP A 329 -16.06 -28.28 -3.91
CA ASP A 329 -16.80 -29.43 -4.45
C ASP A 329 -17.54 -29.09 -5.76
N ASN A 330 -18.10 -27.87 -5.87
CA ASN A 330 -18.80 -27.43 -7.08
C ASN A 330 -17.85 -27.33 -8.29
N ASN A 331 -16.56 -27.10 -8.05
CA ASN A 331 -15.49 -27.08 -9.06
C ASN A 331 -15.75 -26.15 -10.27
N GLU A 332 -16.50 -25.06 -10.05
CA GLU A 332 -16.99 -24.16 -11.10
C GLU A 332 -15.92 -23.20 -11.64
N LEU A 333 -14.78 -23.05 -10.96
CA LEU A 333 -13.66 -22.22 -11.43
C LEU A 333 -12.56 -23.11 -12.03
N PRO A 334 -12.53 -23.31 -13.36
CA PRO A 334 -11.61 -24.27 -13.99
C PRO A 334 -10.14 -23.86 -13.89
N LYS A 335 -9.85 -22.57 -13.72
CA LYS A 335 -8.47 -22.06 -13.61
C LYS A 335 -7.93 -22.06 -12.19
N LEU A 336 -8.78 -22.19 -11.17
CA LEU A 336 -8.36 -22.17 -9.78
C LEU A 336 -7.48 -23.39 -9.50
N GLN A 337 -6.25 -23.14 -9.03
CA GLN A 337 -5.24 -24.16 -8.74
C GLN A 337 -4.87 -24.20 -7.26
N GLU A 338 -4.89 -23.05 -6.58
CA GLU A 338 -4.44 -22.93 -5.19
C GLU A 338 -5.45 -22.14 -4.36
N VAL A 339 -5.78 -22.67 -3.19
CA VAL A 339 -6.60 -22.00 -2.18
C VAL A 339 -5.85 -22.01 -0.86
N ILE A 340 -5.58 -20.82 -0.34
CA ILE A 340 -5.03 -20.61 0.98
C ILE A 340 -6.16 -20.18 1.89
N TYR A 341 -6.46 -20.95 2.92
CA TYR A 341 -7.60 -20.70 3.79
C TYR A 341 -7.18 -20.61 5.25
N GLY A 342 -7.44 -19.46 5.85
CA GLY A 342 -7.33 -19.24 7.28
C GLY A 342 -8.61 -19.68 7.99
N CYS A 343 -8.48 -20.42 9.09
CA CYS A 343 -9.61 -20.80 9.94
C CYS A 343 -9.26 -20.74 11.43
N TYR A 344 -10.29 -20.56 12.25
CA TYR A 344 -10.16 -20.57 13.71
C TYR A 344 -10.31 -21.99 14.27
N THR A 345 -9.46 -22.37 15.23
CA THR A 345 -9.53 -23.67 15.92
C THR A 345 -9.43 -23.53 17.45
N ASP A 346 -10.21 -24.34 18.16
CA ASP A 346 -10.14 -24.48 19.62
C ASP A 346 -9.14 -25.57 20.07
N GLY A 347 -8.47 -26.22 19.10
CA GLY A 347 -7.52 -27.31 19.31
C GLY A 347 -8.16 -28.69 19.58
N LYS A 348 -9.49 -28.83 19.53
CA LYS A 348 -10.19 -30.10 19.81
C LYS A 348 -10.75 -30.78 18.56
N ASP A 349 -11.10 -30.03 17.52
CA ASP A 349 -11.65 -30.57 16.27
C ASP A 349 -10.61 -30.77 15.17
N ASP A 350 -10.65 -31.94 14.54
CA ASP A 350 -9.88 -32.25 13.33
C ASP A 350 -10.62 -31.75 12.07
N ARG A 351 -10.73 -30.43 11.95
CA ARG A 351 -11.40 -29.76 10.82
C ARG A 351 -10.77 -30.08 9.46
N ILE A 352 -9.50 -30.48 9.47
CA ILE A 352 -8.72 -30.82 8.26
C ILE A 352 -9.27 -32.06 7.59
N THR A 353 -9.75 -33.03 8.37
CA THR A 353 -10.36 -34.24 7.83
C THR A 353 -11.52 -33.93 6.88
N ASN A 354 -12.21 -32.80 7.00
CA ASN A 354 -13.24 -32.42 6.05
C ASN A 354 -12.66 -31.91 4.71
N PHE A 355 -11.61 -31.09 4.75
CA PHE A 355 -10.95 -30.58 3.55
C PHE A 355 -10.22 -31.67 2.76
N THR A 356 -9.70 -32.71 3.43
CA THR A 356 -9.07 -33.86 2.74
C THR A 356 -10.05 -34.75 1.97
N LYS A 357 -11.37 -34.57 2.17
CA LYS A 357 -12.41 -35.36 1.48
C LYS A 357 -12.95 -34.67 0.23
N VAL A 358 -12.57 -33.42 -0.01
CA VAL A 358 -13.01 -32.64 -1.18
C VAL A 358 -12.35 -33.24 -2.43
N GLU A 359 -13.17 -33.74 -3.35
CA GLU A 359 -12.66 -34.43 -4.54
C GLU A 359 -11.87 -33.47 -5.44
N GLY A 360 -10.71 -33.91 -5.93
CA GLY A 360 -9.84 -33.11 -6.78
C GLY A 360 -8.98 -32.07 -6.04
N TRP A 361 -9.02 -32.02 -4.71
CA TRP A 361 -8.19 -31.13 -3.89
C TRP A 361 -7.34 -31.91 -2.90
N SER A 362 -6.15 -31.38 -2.61
CA SER A 362 -5.22 -31.97 -1.66
C SER A 362 -4.62 -30.91 -0.73
N VAL A 363 -4.40 -31.28 0.54
CA VAL A 363 -3.74 -30.40 1.51
C VAL A 363 -2.23 -30.51 1.30
N LYS A 364 -1.59 -29.43 0.84
CA LYS A 364 -0.14 -29.37 0.57
C LYS A 364 0.66 -29.01 1.81
N ASN A 365 0.18 -28.04 2.58
CA ASN A 365 0.85 -27.54 3.77
C ASN A 365 -0.18 -27.16 4.83
N GLU A 366 0.22 -27.35 6.08
CA GLU A 366 -0.52 -26.90 7.25
C GLU A 366 0.45 -26.12 8.14
N ALA A 367 0.14 -24.85 8.35
CA ALA A 367 0.83 -24.03 9.33
C ALA A 367 -0.12 -23.69 10.47
N GLN A 368 0.24 -24.08 11.70
CA GLN A 368 -0.30 -23.42 12.88
C GLN A 368 0.29 -22.02 12.95
N LEU A 369 -0.53 -21.00 12.70
CA LEU A 369 -0.09 -19.62 12.84
C LEU A 369 -0.02 -19.29 14.33
N ARG A 370 1.19 -19.02 14.83
CA ARG A 370 1.40 -18.48 16.18
C ARG A 370 1.39 -16.94 16.10
N HIS A 371 0.25 -16.35 16.45
CA HIS A 371 -0.01 -14.94 16.80
C HIS A 371 0.47 -13.80 15.88
N SER A 372 -0.40 -12.79 15.76
CA SER A 372 0.01 -11.37 15.74
C SER A 372 -0.87 -10.54 16.71
N PHE A 373 -0.20 -9.93 17.70
CA PHE A 373 -0.55 -8.80 18.57
C PHE A 373 -1.76 -8.80 19.54
N ALA A 374 -2.82 -9.59 19.38
CA ALA A 374 -3.90 -9.66 20.38
C ALA A 374 -3.96 -11.04 21.05
N ARG A 375 -3.96 -11.07 22.39
CA ARG A 375 -3.97 -12.29 23.21
C ARG A 375 -5.33 -13.04 23.08
N GLU A 376 -5.52 -13.92 22.08
CA GLU A 376 -6.55 -14.99 21.99
C GLU A 376 -6.27 -15.97 20.78
N PRO A 377 -6.92 -17.17 20.65
CA PRO A 377 -6.25 -18.45 20.36
C PRO A 377 -6.09 -18.83 18.85
N TYR A 378 -5.24 -19.83 18.63
CA TYR A 378 -4.83 -20.51 17.39
C TYR A 378 -5.69 -20.32 16.13
N SER A 379 -5.15 -19.60 15.14
CA SER A 379 -5.56 -19.69 13.74
C SER A 379 -4.71 -20.73 12.99
N ARG A 380 -5.34 -21.53 12.13
CA ARG A 380 -4.64 -22.41 11.18
C ARG A 380 -4.68 -21.80 9.80
N ARG A 381 -3.65 -22.05 9.02
CA ARG A 381 -3.57 -21.76 7.58
C ARG A 381 -3.44 -23.08 6.84
N LEU A 382 -4.41 -23.35 5.97
CA LEU A 382 -4.45 -24.51 5.10
C LEU A 382 -4.09 -24.09 3.69
N GLU A 383 -3.12 -24.77 3.09
CA GLU A 383 -2.79 -24.62 1.67
C GLU A 383 -3.36 -25.81 0.91
N LEU A 384 -4.40 -25.56 0.12
CA LEU A 384 -5.09 -26.53 -0.71
C LEU A 384 -4.63 -26.36 -2.16
N VAL A 385 -4.25 -27.45 -2.81
CA VAL A 385 -3.89 -27.47 -4.22
C VAL A 385 -4.73 -28.46 -4.97
N ARG A 386 -5.14 -28.09 -6.18
CA ARG A 386 -5.89 -28.95 -7.08
C ARG A 386 -5.01 -30.11 -7.53
N GLY A 387 -5.51 -31.33 -7.42
CA GLY A 387 -4.84 -32.52 -7.93
C GLY A 387 -4.82 -32.55 -9.47
N GLU A 388 -3.75 -33.10 -10.04
CA GLU A 388 -3.64 -33.35 -11.49
C GLU A 388 -4.63 -34.41 -12.00
#